data_AF-R7V7U7-F1
#
_entry.id   AF-R7V7U7-F1
#
_cell.length_a   1.000
_cell.length_b   1.000
_cell.length_c   1.000
_cell.angle_alpha   90.00
_cell.angle_beta   90.00
_cell.angle_gamma   90.00
#
_symmetry.space_group_name_H-M   'P 1'
#
loop_
_entity.id
_entity.type
_entity.pdbx_description
1 polymer ?
#
loop_
_entity_poly.entity_id
_entity_poly.type
_entity_poly.pdbx_seq_one_letter_code
_entity_poly.pdbx_strand_id
1 'polypeptide(L)'
;YLEVYERIHFRPPDRPPQYDESEDSSSSRKRKAKPADLVPSSYHDRLHVLSEASRKRLNLPPLPTVVNVVEKLELSLLSGLPNEIDFAINVALLLSSEGKQTLHVAHCPFLVELLLAHVAIFKQGISLKELHEEKWAPMSRRNFFRFWYESVSHPEIKNLILSDSLVMEKGEQQSKREYADLFNVERELGIHDLEGQRALQVATILRNLSFEIDNMEYLSLSLPVFRFLMLCTHSKYNSLKQLALDTLGNMALKMTLPSYSNKTTQIMLRTISECVASRDKFEIVSGECW
;
A
#
# COMPACT_ATOMS: atom_id res chain seq x y z
N TYR A 1 20.04 34.84 5.91
CA TYR A 1 18.67 34.31 6.07
C TYR A 1 18.56 33.28 7.19
N LEU A 2 19.51 32.35 7.38
CA LEU A 2 19.51 31.46 8.56
C LEU A 2 19.65 32.21 9.90
N GLU A 3 20.49 33.25 9.98
CA GLU A 3 20.74 33.99 11.23
C GLU A 3 19.50 34.70 11.83
N VAL A 4 18.53 35.09 10.99
CA VAL A 4 17.29 35.75 11.45
C VAL A 4 16.30 34.70 11.97
N TYR A 5 16.27 33.53 11.35
CA TYR A 5 15.40 32.42 11.74
C TYR A 5 15.83 31.84 13.10
N GLU A 6 17.13 31.66 13.31
CA GLU A 6 17.68 31.17 14.58
C GLU A 6 17.45 32.17 15.74
N ARG A 7 17.55 33.48 15.47
CA ARG A 7 17.29 34.52 16.49
C ARG A 7 15.84 34.55 17.00
N ILE A 8 14.87 34.15 16.19
CA ILE A 8 13.45 34.18 16.55
C ILE A 8 13.03 32.89 17.26
N HIS A 9 13.63 31.76 16.92
CA HIS A 9 13.19 30.45 17.42
C HIS A 9 14.06 29.84 18.54
N PHE A 10 15.32 30.26 18.70
CA PHE A 10 16.25 29.63 19.65
C PHE A 10 16.83 30.60 20.70
N ARG A 11 15.97 31.35 21.41
CA ARG A 11 16.41 32.20 22.54
C ARG A 11 16.30 31.45 23.87
N PRO A 12 17.38 31.30 24.67
CA PRO A 12 17.28 30.87 26.05
C PRO A 12 16.56 31.93 26.91
N PRO A 13 15.72 31.54 27.88
CA PRO A 13 14.76 32.44 28.54
C PRO A 13 15.35 33.53 29.44
N ASP A 14 16.63 33.48 29.81
CA ASP A 14 17.18 34.29 30.93
C ASP A 14 18.17 35.40 30.55
N ARG A 15 17.98 36.12 29.43
CA ARG A 15 18.79 37.33 29.17
C ARG A 15 17.91 38.55 28.81
N PRO A 16 17.97 39.66 29.58
CA PRO A 16 17.20 40.85 29.25
C PRO A 16 17.68 41.48 27.93
N PRO A 17 16.78 42.18 27.21
CA PRO A 17 17.08 42.72 25.89
C PRO A 17 18.14 43.81 25.98
N GLN A 18 19.34 43.51 25.49
CA GLN A 18 20.37 44.51 25.22
C GLN A 18 20.05 45.14 23.86
N TYR A 19 19.58 46.39 23.89
CA TYR A 19 19.51 47.23 22.69
C TYR A 19 20.92 47.70 22.40
N ASP A 20 21.51 47.24 21.31
CA ASP A 20 22.80 47.74 20.84
C ASP A 20 22.55 49.04 20.05
N GLU A 21 22.96 50.15 20.64
CA GLU A 21 22.94 51.50 20.05
C GLU A 21 24.19 51.70 19.19
N SER A 22 24.11 51.40 17.89
CA SER A 22 25.02 51.90 16.83
C SER A 22 24.61 51.22 15.51
N GLU A 23 24.34 51.85 14.37
CA GLU A 23 24.43 53.20 13.84
C GLU A 23 23.28 53.32 12.83
N ASP A 24 22.56 54.45 12.81
CA ASP A 24 22.19 55.18 11.59
C ASP A 24 21.08 56.19 11.90
N SER A 25 21.54 57.41 12.23
CA SER A 25 20.71 58.60 12.12
C SER A 25 20.57 58.96 10.64
N SER A 26 19.54 58.46 9.96
CA SER A 26 18.93 59.21 8.86
C SER A 26 17.52 58.74 8.48
N SER A 27 16.60 59.71 8.47
CA SER A 27 15.33 59.72 7.74
C SER A 27 14.24 58.75 8.21
N SER A 28 13.20 59.35 8.78
CA SER A 28 11.83 58.85 8.92
C SER A 28 11.24 58.36 7.59
N ARG A 29 11.73 57.27 7.03
CA ARG A 29 11.04 56.53 5.98
C ARG A 29 10.10 55.55 6.66
N LYS A 30 8.84 55.98 6.85
CA LYS A 30 7.72 55.05 7.05
C LYS A 30 7.86 53.95 6.01
N ARG A 31 8.29 52.75 6.42
CA ARG A 31 8.35 51.58 5.55
C ARG A 31 6.93 51.38 5.02
N LYS A 32 6.71 51.70 3.75
CA LYS A 32 5.44 51.39 3.09
C LYS A 32 5.35 49.86 3.07
N ALA A 33 4.43 49.32 3.85
CA ALA A 33 4.16 47.88 3.88
C ALA A 33 3.92 47.44 2.44
N LYS A 34 4.78 46.55 1.94
CA LYS A 34 4.59 45.97 0.61
C LYS A 34 3.42 45.00 0.70
N PRO A 35 2.68 44.75 -0.38
CA PRO A 35 1.58 43.78 -0.38
C PRO A 35 2.00 42.40 0.15
N ALA A 36 3.25 42.01 -0.06
CA ALA A 36 3.85 40.79 0.47
C ALA A 36 3.96 40.76 2.01
N ASP A 37 4.09 41.92 2.67
CA ASP A 37 4.15 42.02 4.14
C ASP A 37 2.76 41.84 4.80
N LEU A 38 1.69 41.91 3.99
CA LEU A 38 0.31 41.67 4.42
C LEU A 38 -0.13 40.22 4.19
N VAL A 39 0.67 39.44 3.47
CA VAL A 39 0.39 38.02 3.25
C VAL A 39 0.92 37.25 4.47
N PRO A 40 0.05 36.52 5.19
CA PRO A 40 0.51 35.68 6.29
C PRO A 40 1.61 34.72 5.80
N SER A 41 2.75 34.73 6.48
CA SER A 41 3.87 33.82 6.22
C SER A 41 3.55 32.37 6.63
N SER A 42 2.44 32.16 7.33
CA SER A 42 1.86 30.86 7.64
C SER A 42 0.54 30.66 6.90
N TYR A 43 0.42 29.50 6.25
CA TYR A 43 -0.83 29.08 5.64
C TYR A 43 -1.88 28.86 6.74
N HIS A 44 -3.00 29.60 6.65
CA HIS A 44 -4.12 29.47 7.57
C HIS A 44 -5.27 28.74 6.88
N ASP A 45 -5.35 27.42 7.06
CA ASP A 45 -6.41 26.56 6.51
C ASP A 45 -7.83 27.13 6.72
N ARG A 46 -8.05 27.78 7.86
CA ARG A 46 -9.34 28.37 8.24
C ARG A 46 -9.81 29.50 7.32
N LEU A 47 -8.91 30.14 6.57
CA LEU A 47 -9.29 31.20 5.62
C LEU A 47 -9.95 30.64 4.34
N HIS A 48 -9.77 29.34 4.06
CA HIS A 48 -10.35 28.67 2.91
C HIS A 48 -11.65 27.90 3.24
N VAL A 49 -11.97 27.76 4.54
CA VAL A 49 -13.18 27.07 5.00
C VAL A 49 -14.28 28.09 5.25
N LEU A 50 -15.18 28.25 4.28
CA LEU A 50 -16.39 29.07 4.44
C LEU A 50 -17.36 28.42 5.43
N SER A 51 -17.95 29.21 6.32
CA SER A 51 -19.01 28.74 7.22
C SER A 51 -20.22 28.20 6.44
N GLU A 52 -20.93 27.21 7.01
CA GLU A 52 -22.12 26.63 6.37
C GLU A 52 -23.18 27.68 6.01
N ALA A 53 -23.35 28.71 6.85
CA ALA A 53 -24.24 29.83 6.58
C ALA A 53 -23.84 30.62 5.33
N SER A 54 -22.55 30.88 5.14
CA SER A 54 -22.03 31.57 3.94
C SER A 54 -22.14 30.71 2.69
N ARG A 55 -21.92 29.40 2.80
CA ARG A 55 -22.05 28.45 1.69
C ARG A 55 -23.50 28.30 1.23
N LYS A 56 -24.43 28.18 2.17
CA LYS A 56 -25.87 28.12 1.89
C LYS A 56 -26.36 29.39 1.20
N ARG A 57 -25.86 30.56 1.61
CA ARG A 57 -26.17 31.85 0.96
C ARG A 57 -25.62 31.95 -0.47
N LEU A 58 -24.49 31.29 -0.75
CA LEU A 58 -23.83 31.28 -2.05
C LEU A 58 -24.24 30.07 -2.93
N ASN A 59 -25.23 29.28 -2.52
CA ASN A 59 -25.62 28.01 -3.18
C ASN A 59 -24.43 27.05 -3.40
N LEU A 60 -23.42 27.11 -2.52
CA LEU A 60 -22.30 26.20 -2.56
C LEU A 60 -22.70 24.88 -1.88
N PRO A 61 -22.21 23.73 -2.38
CA PRO A 61 -22.48 22.44 -1.75
C PRO A 61 -22.02 22.43 -0.29
N PRO A 62 -22.67 21.70 0.61
CA PRO A 62 -22.21 21.57 1.99
C PRO A 62 -20.77 21.06 2.03
N LEU A 63 -20.00 21.46 3.05
CA LEU A 63 -18.69 20.86 3.27
C LEU A 63 -18.90 19.36 3.53
N PRO A 64 -17.99 18.47 3.05
CA PRO A 64 -18.05 17.06 3.40
C PRO A 64 -18.04 16.94 4.94
N THR A 65 -19.15 16.50 5.52
CA THR A 65 -19.36 16.49 6.98
C THR A 65 -18.48 15.46 7.69
N VAL A 66 -18.06 14.43 6.96
CA VAL A 66 -17.04 13.46 7.38
C VAL A 66 -16.25 13.10 6.15
N VAL A 67 -14.96 13.42 6.12
CA VAL A 67 -14.12 12.85 5.05
C VAL A 67 -13.96 11.38 5.36
N ASN A 68 -14.56 10.51 4.53
CA ASN A 68 -14.42 9.08 4.67
C ASN A 68 -12.93 8.72 4.54
N VAL A 69 -12.37 8.17 5.62
CA VAL A 69 -10.95 7.83 5.67
C VAL A 69 -10.61 6.82 4.58
N VAL A 70 -11.53 5.90 4.29
CA VAL A 70 -11.37 4.91 3.21
C VAL A 70 -11.25 5.59 1.85
N GLU A 71 -12.13 6.53 1.52
CA GLU A 71 -12.09 7.25 0.22
C GLU A 71 -10.77 8.01 0.04
N LYS A 72 -10.24 8.60 1.12
CA LYS A 72 -8.90 9.21 1.10
C LYS A 72 -7.82 8.19 0.77
N LEU A 73 -7.87 7.01 1.37
CA LEU A 73 -6.90 5.94 1.11
C LEU A 73 -6.99 5.44 -0.33
N GLU A 74 -8.21 5.26 -0.84
CA GLU A 74 -8.43 4.85 -2.24
C GLU A 74 -7.87 5.89 -3.21
N LEU A 75 -8.11 7.19 -2.97
CA LEU A 75 -7.56 8.27 -3.79
C LEU A 75 -6.03 8.36 -3.71
N SER A 76 -5.46 8.22 -2.50
CA SER A 76 -4.00 8.18 -2.31
C SER A 76 -3.37 7.00 -3.07
N LEU A 77 -3.96 5.81 -3.00
CA LEU A 77 -3.50 4.62 -3.75
C LEU A 77 -3.69 4.79 -5.26
N LEU A 78 -4.80 5.37 -5.71
CA LEU A 78 -5.07 5.61 -7.13
C LEU A 78 -4.10 6.62 -7.76
N SER A 79 -3.66 7.61 -6.98
CA SER A 79 -2.76 8.66 -7.45
C SER A 79 -1.44 8.12 -8.03
N GLY A 80 -0.99 6.95 -7.57
CA GLY A 80 0.29 6.37 -7.99
C GLY A 80 1.53 7.08 -7.44
N LEU A 81 1.37 8.11 -6.60
CA LEU A 81 2.50 8.88 -6.06
C LEU A 81 3.20 8.07 -4.95
N PRO A 82 4.52 7.83 -5.02
CA PRO A 82 5.22 6.95 -4.07
C PRO A 82 4.96 7.26 -2.59
N ASN A 83 5.00 8.56 -2.22
CA ASN A 83 4.76 8.99 -0.85
C ASN A 83 3.29 8.77 -0.40
N GLU A 84 2.33 8.96 -1.31
CA GLU A 84 0.91 8.74 -1.04
C GLU A 84 0.60 7.25 -0.90
N ILE A 85 1.23 6.40 -1.71
CA ILE A 85 1.11 4.95 -1.60
C ILE A 85 1.66 4.46 -0.27
N ASP A 86 2.85 4.93 0.13
CA ASP A 86 3.45 4.59 1.42
C ASP A 86 2.58 5.05 2.60
N PHE A 87 2.08 6.29 2.54
CA PHE A 87 1.13 6.80 3.51
C PHE A 87 -0.13 5.93 3.59
N ALA A 88 -0.78 5.65 2.46
CA ALA A 88 -2.02 4.91 2.42
C ALA A 88 -1.87 3.47 2.95
N ILE A 89 -0.77 2.79 2.61
CA ILE A 89 -0.51 1.42 3.09
C ILE A 89 -0.23 1.40 4.59
N ASN A 90 0.51 2.37 5.12
CA ASN A 90 0.76 2.46 6.56
C ASN A 90 -0.53 2.75 7.34
N VAL A 91 -1.41 3.61 6.81
CA VAL A 91 -2.71 3.87 7.43
C VAL A 91 -3.63 2.65 7.31
N ALA A 92 -3.67 1.97 6.16
CA ALA A 92 -4.43 0.74 5.99
C ALA A 92 -3.97 -0.36 6.97
N LEU A 93 -2.66 -0.46 7.21
CA LEU A 93 -2.10 -1.36 8.21
C LEU A 93 -2.62 -1.04 9.62
N LEU A 94 -2.60 0.24 10.01
CA LEU A 94 -3.13 0.68 11.30
C LEU A 94 -4.63 0.36 11.44
N LEU A 95 -5.42 0.68 10.42
CA LEU A 95 -6.88 0.47 10.44
C LEU A 95 -7.29 -1.01 10.30
N SER A 96 -6.41 -1.86 9.77
CA SER A 96 -6.62 -3.30 9.72
C SER A 96 -6.44 -3.97 11.08
N SER A 97 -5.64 -3.38 11.97
CA SER A 97 -5.33 -3.97 13.27
C SER A 97 -6.54 -3.99 14.20
N GLU A 98 -6.55 -4.96 15.13
CA GLU A 98 -7.63 -5.15 16.10
C GLU A 98 -7.83 -3.89 16.96
N GLY A 99 -8.98 -3.24 16.81
CA GLY A 99 -9.29 -1.97 17.47
C GLY A 99 -10.74 -1.54 17.31
N LYS A 100 -11.11 -0.36 17.82
CA LYS A 100 -12.50 0.14 17.82
C LYS A 100 -13.04 0.53 16.42
N GLN A 101 -12.19 0.58 15.41
CA GLN A 101 -12.52 1.00 14.05
C GLN A 101 -11.87 0.06 13.03
N THR A 102 -12.23 -1.22 13.09
CA THR A 102 -11.75 -2.21 12.11
C THR A 102 -12.35 -1.90 10.73
N LEU A 103 -11.52 -1.98 9.69
CA LEU A 103 -12.01 -1.86 8.32
C LEU A 103 -12.94 -3.03 7.98
N HIS A 104 -14.17 -2.69 7.58
CA HIS A 104 -15.13 -3.65 7.05
C HIS A 104 -15.01 -3.69 5.52
N VAL A 105 -14.41 -4.76 4.99
CA VAL A 105 -14.17 -4.96 3.56
C VAL A 105 -15.46 -4.86 2.73
N ALA A 106 -16.59 -5.27 3.31
CA ALA A 106 -17.92 -5.12 2.70
C ALA A 106 -18.25 -3.68 2.25
N HIS A 107 -17.80 -2.69 3.02
CA HIS A 107 -18.01 -1.27 2.75
C HIS A 107 -16.92 -0.67 1.85
N CYS A 108 -15.80 -1.37 1.66
CA CYS A 108 -14.65 -0.89 0.90
C CYS A 108 -13.92 -2.01 0.12
N PRO A 109 -14.60 -2.74 -0.79
CA PRO A 109 -13.98 -3.85 -1.51
C PRO A 109 -12.88 -3.37 -2.47
N PHE A 110 -13.02 -2.14 -2.99
CA PHE A 110 -12.07 -1.57 -3.94
C PHE A 110 -10.71 -1.24 -3.31
N LEU A 111 -10.68 -0.87 -2.03
CA LEU A 111 -9.44 -0.71 -1.26
C LEU A 111 -8.57 -1.97 -1.30
N VAL A 112 -9.17 -3.16 -1.13
CA VAL A 112 -8.43 -4.44 -1.20
C VAL A 112 -7.88 -4.69 -2.61
N GLU A 113 -8.67 -4.40 -3.64
CA GLU A 113 -8.23 -4.52 -5.04
C GLU A 113 -7.05 -3.57 -5.34
N LEU A 114 -7.08 -2.34 -4.82
CA LEU A 114 -5.98 -1.37 -4.97
C LEU A 114 -4.72 -1.82 -4.23
N LEU A 115 -4.84 -2.31 -2.99
CA LEU A 115 -3.71 -2.84 -2.23
C LEU A 115 -3.02 -3.99 -2.98
N LEU A 116 -3.80 -4.89 -3.59
CA LEU A 116 -3.29 -5.98 -4.41
C LEU A 116 -2.67 -5.50 -5.74
N ALA A 117 -3.26 -4.49 -6.38
CA ALA A 117 -2.73 -3.92 -7.62
C ALA A 117 -1.33 -3.30 -7.41
N HIS A 118 -1.07 -2.72 -6.23
CA HIS A 118 0.25 -2.20 -5.83
C HIS A 118 1.31 -3.28 -5.56
N VAL A 119 0.93 -4.57 -5.54
CA VAL A 119 1.84 -5.72 -5.56
C VAL A 119 1.73 -6.51 -6.88
N ALA A 120 1.23 -5.87 -7.94
CA ALA A 120 1.03 -6.43 -9.28
C ALA A 120 0.13 -7.68 -9.34
N ILE A 121 -0.95 -7.69 -8.54
CA ILE A 121 -1.98 -8.72 -8.58
C ILE A 121 -3.29 -8.07 -8.92
N PHE A 122 -3.88 -8.51 -10.03
CA PHE A 122 -5.04 -7.85 -10.62
C PHE A 122 -6.25 -8.76 -10.59
N LYS A 123 -7.42 -8.14 -10.54
CA LYS A 123 -8.68 -8.80 -10.87
C LYS A 123 -8.75 -9.02 -12.36
N GLN A 124 -9.40 -10.11 -12.77
CA GLN A 124 -9.64 -10.39 -14.18
C GLN A 124 -10.39 -9.21 -14.83
N GLY A 125 -9.69 -8.48 -15.69
CA GLY A 125 -10.14 -7.20 -16.24
C GLY A 125 -8.96 -6.31 -16.59
N ILE A 126 -9.24 -5.22 -17.31
CA ILE A 126 -8.22 -4.40 -17.97
C ILE A 126 -7.86 -3.13 -17.16
N SER A 127 -8.80 -2.59 -16.37
CA SER A 127 -8.72 -1.21 -15.85
C SER A 127 -7.54 -0.91 -14.92
N LEU A 128 -7.30 -1.72 -13.89
CA LEU A 128 -6.21 -1.47 -12.94
C LEU A 128 -4.84 -1.89 -13.47
N LYS A 129 -4.81 -2.89 -14.36
CA LYS A 129 -3.57 -3.38 -14.97
C LYS A 129 -2.98 -2.34 -15.92
N GLU A 130 -3.79 -1.79 -16.82
CA GLU A 130 -3.36 -0.71 -17.72
C GLU A 130 -2.89 0.50 -16.92
N LEU A 131 -3.64 0.89 -15.88
CA LEU A 131 -3.24 1.98 -15.00
C LEU A 131 -1.88 1.73 -14.34
N HIS A 132 -1.64 0.52 -13.85
CA HIS A 132 -0.37 0.14 -13.27
C HIS A 132 0.77 0.22 -14.30
N GLU A 133 0.60 -0.36 -15.48
CA GLU A 133 1.62 -0.41 -16.54
C GLU A 133 1.93 0.97 -17.12
N GLU A 134 0.91 1.79 -17.39
CA GLU A 134 1.07 3.10 -18.02
C GLU A 134 1.51 4.20 -17.06
N LYS A 135 1.00 4.20 -15.81
CA LYS A 135 1.17 5.32 -14.88
C LYS A 135 2.02 4.96 -13.67
N TRP A 136 1.73 3.86 -12.97
CA TRP A 136 2.40 3.57 -11.70
C TRP A 136 3.81 3.00 -11.88
N ALA A 137 3.99 2.05 -12.79
CA ALA A 137 5.27 1.39 -13.03
C ALA A 137 6.39 2.36 -13.43
N PRO A 138 6.17 3.39 -14.28
CA PRO A 138 7.20 4.40 -14.58
C PRO A 138 7.59 5.29 -13.40
N MET A 139 6.66 5.53 -12.46
CA MET A 139 6.93 6.34 -11.27
C MET A 139 7.57 5.53 -10.14
N SER A 140 7.40 4.21 -10.18
CA SER A 140 7.91 3.28 -9.20
C SER A 140 9.28 2.74 -9.62
N ARG A 141 10.20 2.64 -8.66
CA ARG A 141 11.47 1.90 -8.88
C ARG A 141 11.33 0.40 -8.63
N ARG A 142 10.10 -0.07 -8.41
CA ARG A 142 9.78 -1.42 -7.95
C ARG A 142 9.27 -2.29 -9.09
N ASN A 143 9.70 -3.56 -9.13
CA ASN A 143 9.22 -4.52 -10.12
C ASN A 143 8.65 -5.77 -9.45
N PHE A 144 7.35 -5.73 -9.17
CA PHE A 144 6.65 -6.84 -8.52
C PHE A 144 6.54 -8.09 -9.39
N PHE A 145 6.46 -7.97 -10.72
CA PHE A 145 6.47 -9.13 -11.61
C PHE A 145 7.77 -9.91 -11.51
N ARG A 146 8.91 -9.20 -11.49
CA ARG A 146 10.23 -9.79 -11.23
C ARG A 146 10.28 -10.40 -9.84
N PHE A 147 9.77 -9.69 -8.83
CA PHE A 147 9.71 -10.19 -7.45
C PHE A 147 8.99 -11.53 -7.35
N TRP A 148 7.79 -11.65 -7.91
CA TRP A 148 7.04 -12.91 -7.85
C TRP A 148 7.71 -14.02 -8.65
N TYR A 149 8.31 -13.70 -9.80
CA TYR A 149 9.02 -14.69 -10.61
C TYR A 149 10.25 -15.27 -9.91
N GLU A 150 11.02 -14.45 -9.20
CA GLU A 150 12.24 -14.85 -8.47
C GLU A 150 11.93 -15.50 -7.11
N SER A 151 10.87 -15.04 -6.44
CA SER A 151 10.49 -15.49 -5.09
C SER A 151 9.72 -16.80 -5.09
N VAL A 152 8.92 -17.09 -6.12
CA VAL A 152 8.09 -18.30 -6.17
C VAL A 152 8.86 -19.47 -6.78
N SER A 153 8.88 -20.62 -6.11
CA SER A 153 9.62 -21.80 -6.57
C SER A 153 8.88 -22.60 -7.65
N HIS A 154 7.56 -22.78 -7.50
CA HIS A 154 6.79 -23.71 -8.33
C HIS A 154 6.31 -23.07 -9.65
N PRO A 155 6.58 -23.69 -10.83
CA PRO A 155 6.21 -23.11 -12.13
C PRO A 155 4.69 -23.05 -12.33
N GLU A 156 3.94 -23.97 -11.72
CA GLU A 156 2.48 -23.96 -11.78
C GLU A 156 1.89 -22.71 -11.12
N ILE A 157 2.45 -22.32 -9.97
CA ILE A 157 2.06 -21.14 -9.19
C ILE A 157 2.48 -19.85 -9.90
N LYS A 158 3.63 -19.85 -10.60
CA LYS A 158 4.03 -18.71 -11.46
C LYS A 158 2.99 -18.40 -12.55
N ASN A 159 2.22 -19.38 -12.99
CA ASN A 159 1.13 -19.12 -13.94
C ASN A 159 -0.02 -18.30 -13.33
N LEU A 160 -0.13 -18.20 -12.00
CA LEU A 160 -1.09 -17.32 -11.34
C LEU A 160 -0.76 -15.84 -11.55
N ILE A 161 0.53 -15.52 -11.74
CA ILE A 161 1.01 -14.18 -12.14
C ILE A 161 0.60 -13.91 -13.59
N LEU A 162 0.73 -14.92 -14.45
CA LEU A 162 0.54 -14.84 -15.89
C LEU A 162 -0.90 -15.04 -16.35
N SER A 163 -1.83 -15.46 -15.48
CA SER A 163 -3.23 -15.68 -15.89
C SER A 163 -3.92 -14.38 -16.30
N ASP A 164 -3.38 -13.24 -15.87
CA ASP A 164 -3.78 -11.90 -16.32
C ASP A 164 -2.97 -11.40 -17.54
N SER A 165 -2.01 -12.21 -18.02
CA SER A 165 -1.06 -11.91 -19.10
C SER A 165 -1.25 -12.79 -20.33
N LEU A 166 -2.46 -13.29 -20.58
CA LEU A 166 -2.79 -13.71 -21.94
C LEU A 166 -2.73 -12.45 -22.82
N VAL A 167 -1.76 -12.43 -23.74
CA VAL A 167 -1.42 -11.33 -24.67
C VAL A 167 -0.45 -10.27 -24.11
N MET A 168 0.77 -10.68 -23.76
CA MET A 168 1.93 -9.80 -23.96
C MET A 168 2.99 -10.59 -24.73
N GLU A 169 3.45 -9.99 -25.80
CA GLU A 169 4.21 -10.55 -26.91
C GLU A 169 5.41 -11.38 -26.47
N LYS A 170 5.46 -12.63 -26.97
CA LYS A 170 6.54 -13.59 -26.74
C LYS A 170 7.89 -13.19 -27.38
N GLY A 171 8.02 -12.01 -27.97
CA GLY A 171 9.17 -11.62 -28.79
C GLY A 171 10.28 -10.88 -28.04
N GLU A 172 9.93 -9.85 -27.26
CA GLU A 172 10.94 -8.86 -26.82
C GLU A 172 11.35 -8.98 -25.36
N GLN A 173 10.46 -9.44 -24.47
CA GLN A 173 10.82 -9.60 -23.06
C GLN A 173 11.77 -10.78 -22.81
N GLN A 174 11.87 -11.74 -23.74
CA GLN A 174 12.73 -12.91 -23.60
C GLN A 174 14.22 -12.55 -23.53
N SER A 175 14.65 -11.54 -24.30
CA SER A 175 16.05 -11.10 -24.31
C SER A 175 16.46 -10.44 -22.98
N LYS A 176 15.62 -9.55 -22.43
CA LYS A 176 15.89 -8.89 -21.13
C LYS A 176 15.81 -9.87 -19.94
N ARG A 177 15.02 -10.94 -20.08
CA ARG A 177 14.91 -12.05 -19.11
C ARG A 177 16.20 -12.90 -19.05
N GLU A 178 16.83 -13.19 -20.19
CA GLU A 178 18.09 -13.94 -20.23
C GLU A 178 19.27 -13.18 -19.61
N TYR A 179 19.36 -11.85 -19.78
CA TYR A 179 20.45 -11.07 -19.18
C TYR A 179 20.37 -10.98 -17.65
N ALA A 180 19.18 -11.06 -17.04
CA ALA A 180 19.05 -11.07 -15.58
C ALA A 180 19.48 -12.42 -14.97
N ASP A 181 19.16 -13.53 -15.64
CA ASP A 181 19.62 -14.88 -15.27
C ASP A 181 21.13 -15.06 -15.52
N LEU A 182 21.70 -14.40 -16.55
CA LEU A 182 23.12 -14.49 -16.91
C LEU A 182 24.07 -13.96 -15.81
N PHE A 183 23.64 -12.94 -15.05
CA PHE A 183 24.47 -12.33 -14.00
C PHE A 183 24.17 -12.82 -12.59
N ASN A 184 23.20 -13.73 -12.42
CA ASN A 184 22.85 -14.40 -11.16
C ASN A 184 22.94 -13.46 -9.94
N VAL A 185 22.42 -12.23 -10.08
CA VAL A 185 22.39 -11.26 -8.99
C VAL A 185 21.30 -11.75 -8.05
N GLU A 186 21.68 -12.60 -7.10
CA GLU A 186 20.80 -13.04 -6.04
C GLU A 186 20.22 -11.80 -5.38
N ARG A 187 18.90 -11.72 -5.38
CA ARG A 187 18.22 -10.62 -4.73
C ARG A 187 18.51 -10.66 -3.24
N GLU A 188 18.89 -9.52 -2.69
CA GLU A 188 19.07 -9.37 -1.25
C GLU A 188 17.75 -9.64 -0.52
N LEU A 189 17.63 -10.79 0.14
CA LEU A 189 16.49 -11.12 0.98
C LEU A 189 16.54 -10.26 2.25
N GLY A 190 15.40 -9.71 2.67
CA GLY A 190 15.27 -9.00 3.94
C GLY A 190 15.02 -7.50 3.81
N ILE A 191 15.65 -6.68 4.66
CA ILE A 191 15.33 -5.26 4.82
C ILE A 191 15.67 -4.38 3.61
N HIS A 192 16.46 -4.90 2.66
CA HIS A 192 16.85 -4.19 1.45
C HIS A 192 15.90 -4.49 0.27
N ASP A 193 15.00 -5.47 0.42
CA ASP A 193 13.99 -5.77 -0.57
C ASP A 193 12.71 -4.95 -0.35
N LEU A 194 12.61 -3.83 -1.08
CA LEU A 194 11.48 -2.91 -1.01
C LEU A 194 10.16 -3.54 -1.49
N GLU A 195 10.20 -4.47 -2.45
CA GLU A 195 9.01 -5.18 -2.91
C GLU A 195 8.60 -6.26 -1.92
N GLY A 196 9.56 -6.99 -1.34
CA GLY A 196 9.30 -7.96 -0.28
C GLY A 196 8.66 -7.29 0.93
N GLN A 197 9.17 -6.12 1.34
CA GLN A 197 8.56 -5.31 2.40
C GLN A 197 7.13 -4.88 2.07
N ARG A 198 6.89 -4.40 0.83
CA ARG A 198 5.54 -4.01 0.41
C ARG A 198 4.57 -5.19 0.42
N ALA A 199 4.99 -6.33 -0.13
CA ALA A 199 4.20 -7.55 -0.11
C ALA A 199 3.89 -7.98 1.32
N LEU A 200 4.86 -7.83 2.25
CA LEU A 200 4.68 -8.16 3.66
C LEU A 200 3.65 -7.25 4.33
N GLN A 201 3.67 -5.94 4.04
CA GLN A 201 2.67 -5.01 4.55
C GLN A 201 1.27 -5.37 4.07
N VAL A 202 1.11 -5.66 2.77
CA VAL A 202 -0.19 -6.07 2.20
C VAL A 202 -0.65 -7.40 2.78
N ALA A 203 0.25 -8.38 2.93
CA ALA A 203 -0.07 -9.66 3.59
C ALA A 203 -0.51 -9.47 5.04
N THR A 204 0.16 -8.58 5.77
CA THR A 204 -0.21 -8.28 7.16
C THR A 204 -1.59 -7.63 7.26
N ILE A 205 -1.91 -6.69 6.35
CA ILE A 205 -3.24 -6.09 6.26
C ILE A 205 -4.30 -7.18 6.05
N LEU A 206 -4.12 -8.05 5.06
CA LEU A 206 -5.09 -9.12 4.76
C LEU A 206 -5.23 -10.13 5.92
N ARG A 207 -4.11 -10.49 6.56
CA ARG A 207 -4.11 -11.34 7.76
C ARG A 207 -4.93 -10.71 8.88
N ASN A 208 -4.75 -9.41 9.14
CA ASN A 208 -5.51 -8.73 10.18
C ASN A 208 -7.01 -8.66 9.84
N LEU A 209 -7.34 -8.35 8.59
CA LEU A 209 -8.74 -8.31 8.15
C LEU A 209 -9.43 -9.67 8.22
N SER A 210 -8.70 -10.78 8.08
CA SER A 210 -9.26 -12.13 8.11
C SER A 210 -9.64 -12.63 9.51
N PHE A 211 -9.34 -11.91 10.60
CA PHE A 211 -9.86 -12.25 11.93
C PHE A 211 -11.35 -11.95 12.07
N GLU A 212 -11.88 -11.01 11.28
CA GLU A 212 -13.27 -10.61 11.33
C GLU A 212 -14.13 -11.49 10.42
N ILE A 213 -15.19 -12.08 10.97
CA ILE A 213 -16.06 -13.04 10.25
C ILE A 213 -16.69 -12.41 9.01
N ASP A 214 -17.14 -11.16 9.11
CA ASP A 214 -17.77 -10.44 8.00
C ASP A 214 -16.78 -10.21 6.85
N ASN A 215 -15.51 -9.97 7.16
CA ASN A 215 -14.48 -9.76 6.16
C ASN A 215 -14.07 -11.07 5.48
N MET A 216 -14.04 -12.18 6.22
CA MET A 216 -13.67 -13.49 5.68
C MET A 216 -14.54 -13.92 4.50
N GLU A 217 -15.85 -13.62 4.53
CA GLU A 217 -16.75 -13.96 3.44
C GLU A 217 -16.40 -13.23 2.13
N TYR A 218 -16.00 -11.95 2.22
CA TYR A 218 -15.56 -11.21 1.04
C TYR A 218 -14.17 -11.64 0.57
N LEU A 219 -13.25 -11.89 1.50
CA LEU A 219 -11.88 -12.29 1.18
C LEU A 219 -11.82 -13.68 0.54
N SER A 220 -12.62 -14.64 1.02
CA SER A 220 -12.64 -16.01 0.49
C SER A 220 -13.21 -16.12 -0.93
N LEU A 221 -14.09 -15.19 -1.31
CA LEU A 221 -14.68 -15.12 -2.65
C LEU A 221 -13.77 -14.40 -3.67
N SER A 222 -12.77 -13.65 -3.19
CA SER A 222 -11.92 -12.81 -4.04
C SER A 222 -10.78 -13.61 -4.67
N LEU A 223 -10.86 -13.86 -5.98
CA LEU A 223 -9.80 -14.55 -6.73
C LEU A 223 -8.42 -13.84 -6.66
N PRO A 224 -8.33 -12.49 -6.72
CA PRO A 224 -7.06 -11.79 -6.51
C PRO A 224 -6.43 -12.05 -5.13
N VAL A 225 -7.25 -12.07 -4.08
CA VAL A 225 -6.79 -12.41 -2.72
C VAL A 225 -6.26 -13.83 -2.69
N PHE A 226 -7.00 -14.79 -3.25
CA PHE A 226 -6.54 -16.17 -3.35
C PHE A 226 -5.20 -16.27 -4.11
N ARG A 227 -5.08 -15.64 -5.28
CA ARG A 227 -3.84 -15.65 -6.08
C ARG A 227 -2.66 -15.10 -5.29
N PHE A 228 -2.85 -13.98 -4.60
CA PHE A 228 -1.82 -13.39 -3.74
C PHE A 228 -1.38 -14.31 -2.62
N LEU A 229 -2.33 -14.93 -1.91
CA LEU A 229 -2.02 -15.84 -0.83
C LEU A 229 -1.26 -17.07 -1.36
N MET A 230 -1.68 -17.64 -2.48
CA MET A 230 -0.95 -18.75 -3.12
C MET A 230 0.46 -18.36 -3.57
N LEU A 231 0.68 -17.14 -4.05
CA LEU A 231 2.03 -16.66 -4.36
C LEU A 231 2.87 -16.51 -3.09
N CYS A 232 2.27 -16.05 -1.99
CA CYS A 232 2.94 -15.91 -0.70
C CYS A 232 3.29 -17.25 -0.05
N THR A 233 2.39 -18.25 -0.08
CA THR A 233 2.67 -19.59 0.50
C THR A 233 3.84 -20.29 -0.20
N HIS A 234 4.00 -20.05 -1.50
CA HIS A 234 5.07 -20.63 -2.33
C HIS A 234 6.30 -19.71 -2.48
N SER A 235 6.35 -18.65 -1.69
CA SER A 235 7.46 -17.69 -1.68
C SER A 235 8.66 -18.22 -0.88
N LYS A 236 9.87 -17.86 -1.32
CA LYS A 236 11.12 -18.03 -0.55
C LYS A 236 11.14 -17.24 0.77
N TYR A 237 10.30 -16.20 0.89
CA TYR A 237 10.24 -15.35 2.09
C TYR A 237 9.37 -16.02 3.15
N ASN A 238 10.01 -16.54 4.20
CA ASN A 238 9.30 -17.29 5.24
C ASN A 238 8.20 -16.47 5.93
N SER A 239 8.42 -15.17 6.16
CA SER A 239 7.41 -14.30 6.77
C SER A 239 6.15 -14.14 5.89
N LEU A 240 6.30 -14.07 4.57
CA LEU A 240 5.16 -14.05 3.65
C LEU A 240 4.41 -15.37 3.66
N LYS A 241 5.15 -16.48 3.66
CA LYS A 241 4.57 -17.81 3.77
C LYS A 241 3.75 -17.94 5.04
N GLN A 242 4.31 -17.59 6.20
CA GLN A 242 3.64 -17.68 7.49
C GLN A 242 2.34 -16.87 7.54
N LEU A 243 2.39 -15.60 7.13
CA LEU A 243 1.19 -14.75 7.07
C LEU A 243 0.12 -15.30 6.13
N ALA A 244 0.53 -15.85 4.97
CA ALA A 244 -0.40 -16.40 4.01
C ALA A 244 -1.06 -17.69 4.53
N LEU A 245 -0.29 -18.56 5.19
CA LEU A 245 -0.83 -19.78 5.77
C LEU A 245 -1.82 -19.49 6.91
N ASP A 246 -1.50 -18.53 7.78
CA ASP A 246 -2.41 -18.03 8.82
C ASP A 246 -3.70 -17.47 8.21
N THR A 247 -3.57 -16.63 7.17
CA THR A 247 -4.74 -15.99 6.52
C THR A 247 -5.64 -17.01 5.84
N LEU A 248 -5.04 -18.01 5.16
CA LEU A 248 -5.79 -19.11 4.56
C LEU A 248 -6.48 -19.96 5.62
N GLY A 249 -5.82 -20.23 6.75
CA GLY A 249 -6.41 -20.96 7.87
C GLY A 249 -7.64 -20.25 8.44
N ASN A 250 -7.58 -18.92 8.62
CA ASN A 250 -8.74 -18.14 9.07
C ASN A 250 -9.92 -18.29 8.09
N MET A 251 -9.66 -18.18 6.79
CA MET A 251 -10.70 -18.17 5.76
C MET A 251 -11.18 -19.56 5.33
N ALA A 252 -10.49 -20.65 5.72
CA ALA A 252 -10.68 -21.99 5.19
C ALA A 252 -12.16 -22.45 5.21
N LEU A 253 -12.85 -22.23 6.32
CA LEU A 253 -14.28 -22.58 6.49
C LEU A 253 -15.23 -21.82 5.54
N LYS A 254 -14.80 -20.68 5.01
CA LYS A 254 -15.56 -19.83 4.09
C LYS A 254 -15.13 -20.00 2.63
N MET A 255 -14.06 -20.74 2.35
CA MET A 255 -13.58 -20.96 0.99
C MET A 255 -14.40 -22.04 0.30
N THR A 256 -15.11 -21.65 -0.76
CA THR A 256 -15.79 -22.61 -1.62
C THR A 256 -14.86 -23.04 -2.74
N LEU A 257 -14.33 -24.26 -2.65
CA LEU A 257 -13.52 -24.81 -3.73
C LEU A 257 -14.43 -25.30 -4.87
N PRO A 258 -14.20 -24.86 -6.12
CA PRO A 258 -14.90 -25.40 -7.28
C PRO A 258 -14.52 -26.87 -7.51
N SER A 259 -15.12 -27.49 -8.53
CA SER A 259 -14.85 -28.88 -8.91
C SER A 259 -13.35 -29.21 -8.98
N TYR A 260 -12.98 -30.46 -8.68
CA TYR A 260 -11.58 -30.95 -8.68
C TYR A 260 -10.83 -30.70 -10.00
N SER A 261 -11.53 -30.55 -11.12
CA SER A 261 -10.93 -30.20 -12.41
C SER A 261 -10.44 -28.75 -12.49
N ASN A 262 -10.84 -27.89 -11.56
CA ASN A 262 -10.41 -26.50 -11.52
C ASN A 262 -8.97 -26.38 -10.99
N LYS A 263 -8.15 -25.62 -11.71
CA LYS A 263 -6.76 -25.36 -11.37
C LYS A 263 -6.58 -24.73 -9.97
N THR A 264 -7.50 -23.88 -9.55
CA THR A 264 -7.52 -23.24 -8.22
C THR A 264 -7.61 -24.29 -7.12
N THR A 265 -8.52 -25.25 -7.27
CA THR A 265 -8.72 -26.36 -6.33
C THR A 265 -7.49 -27.28 -6.30
N GLN A 266 -6.92 -27.61 -7.46
CA GLN A 266 -5.71 -28.45 -7.54
C GLN A 266 -4.51 -27.79 -6.86
N ILE A 267 -4.31 -26.49 -7.08
CA ILE A 267 -3.26 -25.71 -6.42
C ILE A 267 -3.44 -25.69 -4.90
N MET A 268 -4.67 -25.50 -4.42
CA MET A 268 -4.98 -25.51 -2.99
C MET A 268 -4.69 -26.90 -2.36
N LEU A 269 -5.23 -27.96 -2.95
CA LEU A 269 -5.05 -29.34 -2.45
C LEU A 269 -3.58 -29.77 -2.45
N ARG A 270 -2.84 -29.39 -3.49
CA ARG A 270 -1.39 -29.63 -3.56
C ARG A 270 -0.66 -28.90 -2.44
N THR A 271 -1.02 -27.64 -2.19
CA THR A 271 -0.40 -26.84 -1.13
C THR A 271 -0.67 -27.43 0.24
N ILE A 272 -1.88 -27.92 0.51
CA ILE A 272 -2.21 -28.66 1.74
C ILE A 272 -1.32 -29.90 1.87
N SER A 273 -1.23 -30.70 0.80
CA SER A 273 -0.41 -31.91 0.79
C SER A 273 1.07 -31.60 1.08
N GLU A 274 1.62 -30.55 0.48
CA GLU A 274 3.00 -30.10 0.73
C GLU A 274 3.19 -29.58 2.17
N CYS A 275 2.21 -28.89 2.74
CA CYS A 275 2.24 -28.41 4.13
C CYS A 275 2.23 -29.57 5.14
N VAL A 276 1.34 -30.55 4.96
CA VAL A 276 1.23 -31.74 5.83
C VAL A 276 2.47 -32.63 5.71
N ALA A 277 3.09 -32.70 4.53
CA ALA A 277 4.32 -33.44 4.31
C ALA A 277 5.59 -32.68 4.73
N SER A 278 5.47 -31.44 5.20
CA SER A 278 6.60 -30.60 5.57
C SER A 278 7.32 -31.11 6.81
N ARG A 279 8.56 -30.64 7.01
CA ARG A 279 9.33 -30.83 8.25
C ARG A 279 9.11 -29.70 9.24
N ASP A 280 8.56 -28.57 8.78
CA ASP A 280 8.26 -27.43 9.64
C ASP A 280 6.92 -27.67 10.34
N LYS A 281 6.93 -27.63 11.68
CA LYS A 281 5.73 -27.81 12.51
C LYS A 281 4.68 -26.76 12.22
N PHE A 282 5.07 -25.53 11.91
CA PHE A 282 4.14 -24.47 11.58
C PHE A 282 3.36 -24.80 10.30
N GLU A 283 4.06 -25.28 9.27
CA GLU A 283 3.43 -25.68 8.00
C GLU A 283 2.49 -26.87 8.20
N ILE A 284 2.90 -27.89 8.99
CA ILE A 284 2.06 -29.05 9.30
C ILE A 284 0.75 -28.62 9.98
N VAL A 285 0.85 -27.85 11.07
CA VAL A 285 -0.32 -27.39 11.83
C VAL A 285 -1.23 -26.53 10.96
N SER A 286 -0.64 -25.63 10.17
CA SER A 286 -1.43 -24.80 9.24
C SER A 286 -2.17 -25.65 8.21
N GLY A 287 -1.50 -26.65 7.62
CA GLY A 287 -2.10 -27.56 6.65
C GLY A 287 -3.20 -28.45 7.23
N GLU A 288 -3.13 -28.80 8.51
CA GLU A 288 -4.19 -29.54 9.23
C GLU A 288 -5.41 -28.68 9.57
N CYS A 289 -5.26 -27.36 9.64
CA CYS A 289 -6.36 -26.43 9.94
C CYS A 289 -7.22 -26.07 8.72
N TRP A 290 -6.82 -26.47 7.50
CA TRP A 290 -7.50 -26.12 6.25
C TRP A 290 -8.58 -27.11 5.84
#